data_AF-A0A960S150-F1
#
_entry.id   AF-A0A960S150-F1
#
_cell.length_a   1.000
_cell.length_b   1.000
_cell.length_c   1.000
_cell.angle_alpha   90.00
_cell.angle_beta   90.00
_cell.angle_gamma   90.00
#
_symmetry.space_group_name_H-M   'P 1'
#
loop_
_entity.id
_entity.type
_entity.pdbx_description
1 polymer ?
#
loop_
_entity_poly.entity_id
_entity_poly.type
_entity_poly.pdbx_seq_one_letter_code
_entity_poly.pdbx_strand_id
1 'polypeptide(L)'
;MKPDENVILLSDIKNLLYRHLKWVILAIFLCGVAGFWVRSQKPIQHEIHATFRDGEKSVGETKGALETVLKVMEMAPGNHEGHILFTSSAVLGPVVEKLGLQAQVQERSRLKKVVRQLSYATRAEKGQRIPENDHFIFSDVHFREEFPKTYALIFRTKGRFEVQNKKGKTVAVGEVGKKVAFHNLSFVLLKVPKKLALDALYPLSLSPLQETMLGVQKKLDILPNKKHPGFVHLQFTHPIRSQGLQFVDALMSEYQNYLQRESKELSSKQMAYLEKKRDEMCEKMGAYLQTHVDYMKHNLSEKGSFTLSQHVPLFQERRLKFTGNLQELELKRKRLFEASPWYPLPIGGDVATLQENLFSLAKEKDELRLASSPHDQAVKFVKQLDRVDKKRVATKHGVDRFFSSLFPFAKEKESLILHQIPLDLQTSSEQCSLKRVQEEKKALANELRKGGGDSLSREWVRQNYRLANLKEEIIKNRILSGVAVEKEYQGLDLKTARTLFINSINKRDEILA
;
A
#
# COMPACT_ATOMS: atom_id res chain seq x y z
N MET A 1 -17.20 0.65 83.28
CA MET A 1 -16.47 1.15 82.11
C MET A 1 -17.44 1.16 80.93
N LYS A 2 -18.04 2.30 80.63
CA LYS A 2 -18.85 2.48 79.42
C LYS A 2 -17.91 3.01 78.33
N PRO A 3 -17.98 2.50 77.10
CA PRO A 3 -17.23 3.08 76.00
C PRO A 3 -17.83 4.47 75.73
N ASP A 4 -17.02 5.51 75.86
CA ASP A 4 -17.40 6.84 75.38
C ASP A 4 -17.52 6.74 73.85
N GLU A 5 -18.77 6.61 73.39
CA GLU A 5 -19.12 6.81 72.00
C GLU A 5 -18.83 8.27 71.66
N ASN A 6 -17.63 8.52 71.12
CA ASN A 6 -17.25 9.80 70.55
C ASN A 6 -18.11 10.07 69.31
N VAL A 7 -19.34 10.56 69.55
CA VAL A 7 -20.21 11.06 68.50
C VAL A 7 -19.62 12.38 68.02
N ILE A 8 -18.83 12.30 66.94
CA ILE A 8 -18.30 13.48 66.27
C ILE A 8 -19.50 14.25 65.68
N LEU A 9 -19.88 15.34 66.34
CA LEU A 9 -20.94 16.23 65.89
C LEU A 9 -20.45 17.10 64.74
N LEU A 10 -21.32 17.38 63.77
CA LEU A 10 -21.06 18.28 62.64
C LEU A 10 -20.61 19.70 63.08
N SER A 11 -20.99 20.11 64.30
CA SER A 11 -20.55 21.37 64.91
C SER A 11 -19.05 21.40 65.20
N ASP A 12 -18.45 20.27 65.59
CA ASP A 12 -17.02 20.19 65.90
C ASP A 12 -16.18 20.23 64.62
N ILE A 13 -16.66 19.60 63.54
CA ILE A 13 -16.05 19.70 62.21
C ILE A 13 -16.08 21.16 61.74
N LYS A 14 -17.19 21.88 61.92
CA LYS A 14 -17.32 23.29 61.53
C LYS A 14 -16.37 24.20 62.32
N ASN A 15 -16.23 23.97 63.62
CA ASN A 15 -15.31 24.73 64.48
C ASN A 15 -13.83 24.42 64.14
N LEU A 16 -13.51 23.16 63.81
CA LEU A 16 -12.18 22.76 63.36
C LEU A 16 -11.81 23.41 62.01
N LEU A 17 -12.77 23.48 61.08
CA LEU A 17 -12.60 24.14 59.78
C LEU A 17 -12.44 25.66 59.93
N TYR A 18 -13.15 26.30 60.86
CA TYR A 18 -12.95 27.71 61.20
C TYR A 18 -11.58 27.97 61.83
N ARG A 19 -11.15 27.11 62.76
CA ARG A 19 -9.84 27.21 63.42
C ARG A 19 -8.68 27.07 62.42
N HIS A 20 -8.85 26.25 61.40
CA HIS A 20 -7.88 26.04 60.33
C HIS A 20 -8.21 26.78 59.03
N LEU A 21 -9.17 27.71 59.01
CA LEU A 21 -9.66 28.34 57.78
C LEU A 21 -8.53 28.99 56.97
N LYS A 22 -7.57 29.64 57.65
CA LYS A 22 -6.39 30.24 57.01
C LYS A 22 -5.53 29.19 56.27
N TRP A 23 -5.34 28.03 56.87
CA TRP A 23 -4.61 26.91 56.25
C TRP A 23 -5.39 26.28 55.09
N VAL A 24 -6.71 26.16 55.23
CA VAL A 24 -7.58 25.66 54.15
C VAL A 24 -7.56 26.61 52.95
N ILE A 25 -7.67 27.93 53.18
CA ILE A 25 -7.59 28.94 52.12
C ILE A 25 -6.21 28.91 51.45
N LEU A 26 -5.13 28.83 52.23
CA LEU A 26 -3.76 28.69 51.71
C LEU A 26 -3.61 27.42 50.86
N ALA A 27 -4.15 26.30 51.31
CA ALA A 27 -4.12 25.03 50.57
C ALA A 27 -4.93 25.12 49.27
N ILE A 28 -6.12 25.73 49.29
CA ILE A 28 -6.93 25.96 48.08
C ILE A 28 -6.19 26.87 47.10
N PHE A 29 -5.54 27.94 47.58
CA PHE A 29 -4.76 28.82 46.74
C PHE A 29 -3.54 28.11 46.14
N LEU A 30 -2.80 27.34 46.92
CA LEU A 30 -1.66 26.54 46.44
C LEU A 30 -2.11 25.48 45.42
N CYS A 31 -3.22 24.77 45.67
CA CYS A 31 -3.83 23.85 44.73
C CYS A 31 -4.29 24.56 43.45
N GLY A 32 -4.84 25.77 43.57
CA GLY A 32 -5.25 26.61 42.45
C GLY A 32 -4.05 27.03 41.59
N VAL A 33 -2.98 27.52 42.21
CA VAL A 33 -1.73 27.89 41.53
C VAL A 33 -1.07 26.68 40.89
N ALA A 34 -1.00 25.54 41.59
CA ALA A 34 -0.47 24.30 41.06
C ALA A 34 -1.30 23.76 39.89
N GLY A 35 -2.63 23.78 40.01
CA GLY A 35 -3.55 23.37 38.94
C GLY A 35 -3.44 24.29 37.71
N PHE A 36 -3.35 25.60 37.93
CA PHE A 36 -3.12 26.58 36.88
C PHE A 36 -1.74 26.39 36.21
N TRP A 37 -0.71 26.10 36.99
CA TRP A 37 0.64 25.79 36.49
C TRP A 37 0.64 24.52 35.63
N VAL A 38 0.02 23.43 36.10
CA VAL A 38 -0.12 22.18 35.34
C VAL A 38 -0.91 22.39 34.05
N ARG A 39 -2.00 23.15 34.11
CA ARG A 39 -2.80 23.48 32.91
C ARG A 39 -2.03 24.34 31.92
N SER A 40 -1.23 25.29 32.40
CA SER A 40 -0.42 26.18 31.57
C SER A 40 0.73 25.47 30.84
N GLN A 41 1.14 24.29 31.31
CA GLN A 41 2.16 23.48 30.62
C GLN A 41 1.63 22.74 29.38
N LYS A 42 0.31 22.52 29.29
CA LYS A 42 -0.29 21.85 28.13
C LYS A 42 -0.18 22.76 26.90
N PRO A 43 0.53 22.37 25.84
CA PRO A 43 0.61 23.17 24.64
C PRO A 43 -0.76 23.26 23.99
N ILE A 44 -1.07 24.42 23.42
CA ILE A 44 -2.24 24.57 22.55
C ILE A 44 -2.00 23.69 21.33
N GLN A 45 -3.01 22.91 20.99
CA GLN A 45 -3.01 22.06 19.82
C GLN A 45 -4.08 22.56 18.87
N HIS A 46 -3.73 22.67 17.60
CA HIS A 46 -4.67 22.91 16.53
C HIS A 46 -5.14 21.58 15.98
N GLU A 47 -6.44 21.45 15.86
CA GLU A 47 -7.07 20.31 15.23
C GLU A 47 -7.29 20.64 13.76
N ILE A 48 -6.78 19.78 12.88
CA ILE A 48 -6.86 19.93 11.44
C ILE A 48 -7.73 18.81 10.91
N HIS A 49 -8.81 19.20 10.24
CA HIS A 49 -9.75 18.28 9.63
C HIS A 49 -9.56 18.27 8.13
N ALA A 50 -9.46 17.08 7.55
CA ALA A 50 -9.53 16.89 6.11
C ALA A 50 -10.47 15.75 5.77
N THR A 51 -11.18 15.88 4.66
CA THR A 51 -12.01 14.83 4.09
C THR A 51 -11.30 14.25 2.88
N PHE A 52 -11.11 12.94 2.88
CA PHE A 52 -10.57 12.22 1.74
C PHE A 52 -11.62 11.27 1.17
N ARG A 53 -11.78 11.25 -0.14
CA ARG A 53 -12.69 10.32 -0.83
C ARG A 53 -11.89 9.06 -1.19
N ASP A 54 -12.09 7.99 -0.43
CA ASP A 54 -11.40 6.71 -0.61
C ASP A 54 -12.24 5.80 -1.52
N GLY A 55 -12.00 5.94 -2.83
CA GLY A 55 -12.63 5.15 -3.89
C GLY A 55 -14.13 5.45 -4.11
N GLU A 56 -14.53 5.56 -5.39
CA GLU A 56 -15.94 5.48 -5.73
C GLU A 56 -16.42 4.05 -5.53
N LYS A 57 -17.24 3.81 -4.51
CA LYS A 57 -18.34 2.87 -4.73
C LYS A 57 -19.25 3.57 -5.74
N SER A 58 -19.11 3.23 -7.02
CA SER A 58 -20.13 3.51 -8.03
C SER A 58 -21.44 2.87 -7.54
N VAL A 59 -22.22 3.63 -6.77
CA VAL A 59 -23.64 3.34 -6.49
C VAL A 59 -24.50 3.83 -7.66
N GLY A 60 -23.88 4.08 -8.83
CA GLY A 60 -24.58 4.30 -10.09
C GLY A 60 -24.96 2.97 -10.72
N GLU A 61 -26.26 2.72 -10.83
CA GLU A 61 -26.87 1.62 -11.56
C GLU A 61 -26.41 1.58 -13.03
N THR A 62 -25.26 0.99 -13.32
CA THR A 62 -24.92 0.52 -14.66
C THR A 62 -24.84 -0.99 -14.61
N LYS A 63 -25.97 -1.62 -14.97
CA LYS A 63 -26.17 -3.06 -15.02
C LYS A 63 -25.31 -3.68 -16.13
N GLY A 64 -24.03 -3.88 -15.85
CA GLY A 64 -23.13 -4.65 -16.72
C GLY A 64 -22.58 -5.86 -15.96
N ALA A 65 -22.82 -7.07 -16.45
CA ALA A 65 -22.31 -8.33 -15.88
C ALA A 65 -20.76 -8.41 -15.78
N LEU A 66 -20.06 -7.46 -16.41
CA LEU A 66 -18.61 -7.29 -16.36
C LEU A 66 -18.13 -6.42 -15.18
N GLU A 67 -18.93 -5.46 -14.71
CA GLU A 67 -18.60 -4.68 -13.52
C GLU A 67 -18.70 -5.56 -12.27
N THR A 68 -19.57 -6.57 -12.26
CA THR A 68 -19.62 -7.58 -11.20
C THR A 68 -18.40 -8.49 -11.17
N VAL A 69 -17.77 -8.83 -12.31
CA VAL A 69 -16.55 -9.67 -12.32
C VAL A 69 -15.32 -8.86 -11.94
N LEU A 70 -15.23 -7.59 -12.35
CA LEU A 70 -14.20 -6.67 -11.88
C LEU A 70 -14.42 -6.30 -10.41
N LYS A 71 -15.66 -6.09 -9.95
CA LYS A 71 -15.98 -5.94 -8.53
C LYS A 71 -15.73 -7.24 -7.74
N VAL A 72 -15.84 -8.43 -8.33
CA VAL A 72 -15.46 -9.68 -7.68
C VAL A 72 -13.93 -9.84 -7.59
N MET A 73 -13.16 -9.22 -8.50
CA MET A 73 -11.69 -9.16 -8.41
C MET A 73 -11.15 -7.95 -7.62
N GLU A 74 -11.91 -6.85 -7.51
CA GLU A 74 -11.53 -5.60 -6.85
C GLU A 74 -12.28 -5.32 -5.53
N MET A 75 -13.32 -6.07 -5.15
CA MET A 75 -14.06 -5.82 -3.92
C MET A 75 -13.93 -6.97 -2.93
N ALA A 76 -13.14 -6.72 -1.89
CA ALA A 76 -13.62 -6.97 -0.55
C ALA A 76 -14.62 -5.85 -0.20
N PRO A 77 -15.95 -6.09 -0.21
CA PRO A 77 -16.87 -5.15 0.39
C PRO A 77 -16.78 -5.34 1.90
N GLY A 78 -16.40 -4.28 2.61
CA GLY A 78 -16.60 -4.20 4.05
C GLY A 78 -15.34 -4.44 4.87
N ASN A 79 -14.41 -3.49 4.81
CA ASN A 79 -13.96 -2.71 5.96
C ASN A 79 -13.10 -1.56 5.41
N HIS A 80 -12.97 -0.47 6.15
CA HIS A 80 -12.36 0.77 5.66
C HIS A 80 -10.83 0.58 5.58
N GLU A 81 -10.35 -0.10 4.53
CA GLU A 81 -8.92 -0.41 4.36
C GLU A 81 -8.06 0.86 4.30
N GLY A 82 -8.60 1.97 3.78
CA GLY A 82 -7.92 3.26 3.76
C GLY A 82 -7.45 3.70 5.15
N HIS A 83 -8.23 3.44 6.21
CA HIS A 83 -7.82 3.77 7.59
C HIS A 83 -6.47 3.12 7.94
N ILE A 84 -6.32 1.83 7.63
CA ILE A 84 -5.12 1.05 7.97
C ILE A 84 -3.95 1.51 7.08
N LEU A 85 -4.23 1.82 5.81
CA LEU A 85 -3.18 2.24 4.88
C LEU A 85 -2.62 3.62 5.22
N PHE A 86 -3.46 4.58 5.66
CA PHE A 86 -3.01 5.90 6.10
C PHE A 86 -2.11 5.84 7.34
N THR A 87 -2.38 4.92 8.27
CA THR A 87 -1.53 4.72 9.45
C THR A 87 -0.32 3.84 9.16
N SER A 88 -0.32 3.10 8.04
CA SER A 88 0.75 2.17 7.69
C SER A 88 2.11 2.85 7.56
N SER A 89 3.15 2.10 7.89
CA SER A 89 4.52 2.61 7.79
C SER A 89 4.95 3.00 6.36
N ALA A 90 4.32 2.39 5.35
CA ALA A 90 4.67 2.60 3.94
C ALA A 90 4.23 3.98 3.44
N VAL A 91 3.15 4.53 4.01
CA VAL A 91 2.63 5.86 3.68
C VAL A 91 3.19 6.90 4.64
N LEU A 92 3.15 6.62 5.95
CA LEU A 92 3.54 7.58 6.97
C LEU A 92 5.05 7.81 7.03
N GLY A 93 5.87 6.78 6.80
CA GLY A 93 7.33 6.87 6.84
C GLY A 93 7.89 7.92 5.89
N PRO A 94 7.59 7.85 4.58
CA PRO A 94 8.05 8.87 3.63
C PRO A 94 7.56 10.29 3.95
N VAL A 95 6.37 10.44 4.54
CA VAL A 95 5.83 11.76 4.94
C VAL A 95 6.63 12.35 6.09
N VAL A 96 6.94 11.52 7.10
CA VAL A 96 7.76 11.89 8.27
C VAL A 96 9.19 12.29 7.83
N GLU A 97 9.78 11.55 6.88
CA GLU A 97 11.09 11.87 6.31
C GLU A 97 11.05 13.17 5.49
N LYS A 98 10.10 13.31 4.54
CA LYS A 98 9.92 14.50 3.69
C LYS A 98 9.76 15.78 4.52
N LEU A 99 8.91 15.74 5.55
CA LEU A 99 8.63 16.89 6.42
C LEU A 99 9.63 17.06 7.56
N GLY A 100 10.62 16.17 7.66
CA GLY A 100 11.69 16.28 8.63
C GLY A 100 11.23 16.22 10.09
N LEU A 101 10.11 15.53 10.38
CA LEU A 101 9.54 15.47 11.73
C LEU A 101 10.43 14.72 12.74
N GLN A 102 11.44 13.99 12.25
CA GLN A 102 12.47 13.34 13.05
C GLN A 102 13.41 14.33 13.75
N ALA A 103 13.51 15.56 13.25
CA ALA A 103 14.44 16.57 13.73
C ALA A 103 13.70 17.65 14.51
N GLN A 104 14.07 17.83 15.78
CA GLN A 104 13.50 18.88 16.62
C GLN A 104 14.59 19.62 17.39
N VAL A 105 14.58 20.96 17.31
CA VAL A 105 15.44 21.79 18.15
C VAL A 105 14.74 22.09 19.47
N GLN A 106 15.35 21.71 20.59
CA GLN A 106 14.80 21.99 21.91
C GLN A 106 15.06 23.43 22.33
N GLU A 107 14.03 24.11 22.84
CA GLU A 107 14.20 25.44 23.42
C GLU A 107 14.92 25.34 24.78
N ARG A 108 15.97 26.15 24.97
CA ARG A 108 16.80 26.14 26.18
C ARG A 108 16.04 26.52 27.46
N SER A 109 15.01 27.36 27.39
CA SER A 109 14.37 27.94 28.57
C SER A 109 12.93 27.45 28.74
N ARG A 110 12.72 26.57 29.74
CA ARG A 110 11.38 26.10 30.15
C ARG A 110 10.45 27.25 30.56
N LEU A 111 10.98 28.26 31.25
CA LEU A 111 10.20 29.43 31.67
C LEU A 111 9.68 30.25 30.49
N LYS A 112 10.52 30.51 29.48
CA LYS A 112 10.07 31.21 28.26
C LYS A 112 8.97 30.44 27.53
N LYS A 113 9.06 29.11 27.51
CA LYS A 113 8.02 28.23 26.94
C LYS A 113 6.69 28.41 27.69
N VAL A 114 6.70 28.38 29.02
CA VAL A 114 5.48 28.56 29.85
C VAL A 114 4.87 29.94 29.65
N VAL A 115 5.67 31.01 29.73
CA VAL A 115 5.19 32.39 29.52
C VAL A 115 4.57 32.54 28.13
N ARG A 116 5.20 31.95 27.11
CA ARG A 116 4.68 31.96 25.74
C ARG A 116 3.38 31.16 25.63
N GLN A 117 3.30 29.95 26.19
CA GLN A 117 2.08 29.13 26.19
C GLN A 117 0.92 29.87 26.86
N LEU A 118 1.16 30.55 27.98
CA LEU A 118 0.17 31.35 28.69
C LEU A 118 -0.28 32.55 27.86
N SER A 119 0.65 33.22 27.17
CA SER A 119 0.33 34.29 26.21
C SER A 119 -0.49 33.79 25.03
N TYR A 120 -0.28 32.56 24.57
CA TYR A 120 -1.06 31.97 23.50
C TYR A 120 -2.44 31.54 23.98
N ALA A 121 -2.55 31.02 25.21
CA ALA A 121 -3.82 30.57 25.77
C ALA A 121 -4.77 31.76 25.96
N THR A 122 -4.26 32.85 26.54
CA THR A 122 -5.00 34.11 26.69
C THR A 122 -5.40 34.72 25.35
N ARG A 123 -4.59 34.59 24.29
CA ARG A 123 -4.97 35.03 22.94
C ARG A 123 -6.02 34.13 22.31
N ALA A 124 -5.92 32.82 22.50
CA ALA A 124 -6.88 31.84 21.99
C ALA A 124 -8.26 32.04 22.62
N GLU A 125 -8.33 32.28 23.93
CA GLU A 125 -9.58 32.61 24.64
C GLU A 125 -10.20 33.92 24.14
N LYS A 126 -9.37 34.89 23.74
CA LYS A 126 -9.81 36.15 23.12
C LYS A 126 -10.17 36.01 21.63
N GLY A 127 -10.11 34.81 21.04
CA GLY A 127 -10.35 34.59 19.61
C GLY A 127 -9.32 35.24 18.69
N GLN A 128 -8.17 35.68 19.22
CA GLN A 128 -7.13 36.32 18.43
C GLN A 128 -6.27 35.26 17.72
N ARG A 129 -5.79 35.60 16.51
CA ARG A 129 -4.88 34.73 15.75
C ARG A 129 -3.58 34.53 16.54
N ILE A 130 -3.25 33.27 16.81
CA ILE A 130 -1.98 32.90 17.44
C ILE A 130 -0.88 33.17 16.41
N PRO A 131 0.16 33.96 16.75
CA PRO A 131 1.25 34.23 15.82
C PRO A 131 1.96 32.91 15.49
N GLU A 132 2.18 32.65 14.20
CA GLU A 132 2.97 31.51 13.78
C GLU A 132 4.37 31.63 14.36
N ASN A 133 4.71 30.68 15.21
CA ASN A 133 5.94 30.75 15.98
C ASN A 133 7.11 30.39 15.04
N ASP A 134 8.09 31.29 14.97
CA ASP A 134 9.30 31.12 14.16
C ASP A 134 10.16 30.01 14.78
N HIS A 135 9.94 28.77 14.32
CA HIS A 135 10.76 27.62 14.67
C HIS A 135 11.68 27.22 13.53
N PHE A 136 12.64 26.34 13.85
CA PHE A 136 13.42 25.63 12.85
C PHE A 136 12.53 24.65 12.10
N ILE A 137 12.59 24.68 10.77
CA ILE A 137 11.85 23.75 9.90
C ILE A 137 12.88 22.93 9.12
N PHE A 138 12.81 21.63 9.28
CA PHE A 138 13.63 20.66 8.57
C PHE A 138 12.81 20.00 7.46
N SER A 139 13.48 19.52 6.43
CA SER A 139 12.90 18.65 5.40
C SER A 139 13.90 17.57 5.02
N ASP A 140 13.39 16.51 4.40
CA ASP A 140 14.17 15.37 3.90
C ASP A 140 15.15 14.81 4.96
N VAL A 141 14.67 14.69 6.19
CA VAL A 141 15.46 14.11 7.28
C VAL A 141 15.47 12.60 7.09
N HIS A 142 16.66 12.04 6.93
CA HIS A 142 16.90 10.61 6.85
C HIS A 142 17.76 10.23 8.05
N PHE A 143 17.12 9.62 9.06
CA PHE A 143 17.79 9.11 10.24
C PHE A 143 17.33 7.67 10.49
N ARG A 144 18.23 6.71 10.24
CA ARG A 144 17.94 5.26 10.27
C ARG A 144 18.46 4.55 11.52
N GLU A 145 19.00 5.28 12.48
CA GLU A 145 19.52 4.67 13.70
C GLU A 145 18.40 4.36 14.69
N GLU A 146 18.62 3.33 15.50
CA GLU A 146 17.64 2.83 16.46
C GLU A 146 17.51 3.72 17.70
N PHE A 147 18.55 4.48 18.03
CA PHE A 147 18.59 5.28 19.25
C PHE A 147 18.55 6.78 18.95
N PRO A 148 17.83 7.58 19.75
CA PRO A 148 17.82 9.02 19.59
C PRO A 148 19.22 9.61 19.80
N LYS A 149 19.62 10.52 18.92
CA LYS A 149 20.89 11.24 19.01
C LYS A 149 20.66 12.73 19.18
N THR A 150 21.53 13.36 19.96
CA THR A 150 21.52 14.81 20.14
C THR A 150 22.80 15.42 19.58
N TYR A 151 22.63 16.45 18.76
CA TYR A 151 23.67 17.30 18.20
C TYR A 151 23.44 18.74 18.63
N ALA A 152 24.44 19.61 18.43
CA ALA A 152 24.28 21.04 18.62
C ALA A 152 24.47 21.76 17.29
N LEU A 153 23.53 22.64 16.94
CA LEU A 153 23.66 23.55 15.80
C LEU A 153 24.23 24.88 16.30
N ILE A 154 25.25 25.40 15.63
CA ILE A 154 25.82 26.72 15.89
C ILE A 154 25.75 27.53 14.61
N PHE A 155 25.22 28.75 14.68
CA PHE A 155 25.12 29.63 13.53
C PHE A 155 26.22 30.69 13.59
N ARG A 156 27.18 30.61 12.68
CA ARG A 156 28.20 31.67 12.47
C ARG A 156 27.63 32.85 11.70
N THR A 157 26.67 32.57 10.81
CA THR A 157 25.98 33.56 9.99
C THR A 157 24.54 33.12 9.83
N LYS A 158 23.62 34.04 9.48
CA LYS A 158 22.19 33.72 9.27
C LYS A 158 21.96 32.58 8.28
N GLY A 159 22.87 32.35 7.32
CA GLY A 159 22.78 31.31 6.31
C GLY A 159 23.72 30.11 6.50
N ARG A 160 24.64 30.16 7.48
CA ARG A 160 25.69 29.12 7.67
C ARG A 160 25.67 28.58 9.09
N PHE A 161 25.65 27.25 9.20
CA PHE A 161 25.63 26.56 10.47
C PHE A 161 26.66 25.44 10.54
N GLU A 162 27.13 25.16 11.74
CA GLU A 162 27.98 24.04 12.08
C GLU A 162 27.19 23.05 12.95
N VAL A 163 27.35 21.76 12.67
CA VAL A 163 26.79 20.67 13.48
C VAL A 163 27.90 20.10 14.35
N GLN A 164 27.73 20.20 15.66
CA GLN A 164 28.66 19.64 16.64
C GLN A 164 28.09 18.41 17.34
N ASN A 165 28.96 17.44 17.61
CA ASN A 165 28.62 16.28 18.44
C ASN A 165 28.60 16.68 19.94
N LYS A 166 28.14 15.80 20.83
CA LYS A 166 28.19 15.94 22.29
C LYS A 166 29.60 16.28 22.84
N LYS A 167 30.65 15.91 22.10
CA LYS A 167 32.06 16.21 22.42
C LYS A 167 32.53 17.61 21.98
N GLY A 168 31.64 18.44 21.41
CA GLY A 168 31.98 19.77 20.87
C GLY A 168 32.77 19.76 19.57
N LYS A 169 33.04 18.58 18.99
CA LYS A 169 33.72 18.47 17.69
C LYS A 169 32.73 18.73 16.56
N THR A 170 33.11 19.62 15.64
CA THR A 170 32.35 19.89 14.41
C THR A 170 32.37 18.65 13.52
N VAL A 171 31.19 18.12 13.23
CA VAL A 171 30.98 16.92 12.40
C VAL A 171 30.68 17.31 10.95
N ALA A 172 29.94 18.40 10.76
CA ALA A 172 29.56 18.90 9.45
C ALA A 172 29.34 20.42 9.48
N VAL A 173 29.51 21.05 8.32
CA VAL A 173 29.18 22.46 8.07
C VAL A 173 28.12 22.49 6.98
N GLY A 174 27.07 23.29 7.18
CA GLY A 174 25.90 23.36 6.31
C GLY A 174 25.47 24.78 6.00
N GLU A 175 24.73 24.92 4.91
CA GLU A 175 24.06 26.16 4.55
C GLU A 175 22.54 25.96 4.59
N VAL A 176 21.80 26.98 5.02
CA VAL A 176 20.33 26.95 5.07
C VAL A 176 19.79 26.72 3.65
N GLY A 177 18.88 25.76 3.50
CA GLY A 177 18.29 25.33 2.23
C GLY A 177 19.09 24.28 1.45
N LYS A 178 20.32 23.93 1.88
CA LYS A 178 21.12 22.88 1.24
C LYS A 178 21.09 21.59 2.07
N LYS A 179 21.19 20.45 1.37
CA LYS A 179 21.27 19.12 2.00
C LYS A 179 22.63 18.93 2.66
N VAL A 180 22.60 18.59 3.93
CA VAL A 180 23.78 18.23 4.73
C VAL A 180 23.71 16.74 5.02
N ALA A 181 24.79 16.01 4.78
CA ALA A 181 24.86 14.57 5.05
C ALA A 181 26.15 14.22 5.79
N PHE A 182 26.05 13.42 6.85
CA PHE A 182 27.18 12.89 7.61
C PHE A 182 26.76 11.67 8.43
N HIS A 183 27.63 10.67 8.59
CA HIS A 183 27.45 9.53 9.52
C HIS A 183 26.02 8.93 9.54
N ASN A 184 25.46 8.61 8.37
CA ASN A 184 24.11 8.03 8.19
C ASN A 184 22.93 8.96 8.53
N LEU A 185 23.19 10.24 8.72
CA LEU A 185 22.20 11.30 8.80
C LEU A 185 22.23 12.13 7.53
N SER A 186 21.08 12.46 6.96
CA SER A 186 20.99 13.58 6.04
C SER A 186 19.76 14.43 6.33
N PHE A 187 19.86 15.74 6.23
CA PHE A 187 18.72 16.64 6.38
C PHE A 187 18.92 17.94 5.61
N VAL A 188 17.82 18.64 5.34
CA VAL A 188 17.80 20.00 4.81
C VAL A 188 17.18 20.91 5.86
N LEU A 189 17.85 22.01 6.20
CA LEU A 189 17.30 23.03 7.08
C LEU A 189 16.64 24.12 6.22
N LEU A 190 15.32 24.12 6.08
CA LEU A 190 14.59 25.05 5.21
C LEU A 190 14.44 26.45 5.81
N LYS A 191 14.04 26.52 7.08
CA LYS A 191 13.71 27.79 7.73
C LYS A 191 14.37 27.89 9.10
N VAL A 192 14.86 29.09 9.39
CA VAL A 192 15.50 29.47 10.66
C VAL A 192 14.67 30.58 11.32
N PRO A 193 14.58 30.63 12.66
CA PRO A 193 13.86 31.70 13.36
C PRO A 193 14.40 33.09 13.03
N LYS A 194 13.52 34.10 12.90
CA LYS A 194 13.93 35.49 12.62
C LYS A 194 14.86 36.07 13.70
N LYS A 195 14.64 35.67 14.96
CA LYS A 195 15.44 36.09 16.13
C LYS A 195 16.48 35.03 16.48
N LEU A 196 17.41 34.82 15.56
CA LEU A 196 18.54 33.90 15.75
C LEU A 196 19.67 34.60 16.52
N ALA A 197 20.17 33.96 17.58
CA ALA A 197 21.39 34.37 18.27
C ALA A 197 22.57 33.67 17.61
N LEU A 198 23.53 34.46 17.11
CA LEU A 198 24.76 33.93 16.53
C LEU A 198 25.63 33.32 17.63
N ASP A 199 26.42 32.31 17.27
CA ASP A 199 27.31 31.54 18.16
C ASP A 199 26.63 30.86 19.37
N ALA A 200 25.30 30.86 19.43
CA ALA A 200 24.55 30.11 20.43
C ALA A 200 24.39 28.65 20.01
N LEU A 201 24.54 27.71 20.97
CA LEU A 201 24.28 26.28 20.77
C LEU A 201 22.76 26.01 20.77
N TYR A 202 22.24 25.51 19.67
CA TYR A 202 20.87 25.05 19.53
C TYR A 202 20.84 23.52 19.58
N PRO A 203 20.37 22.89 20.68
CA PRO A 203 20.36 21.44 20.80
C PRO A 203 19.35 20.83 19.83
N LEU A 204 19.86 20.14 18.82
CA LEU A 204 19.12 19.35 17.84
C LEU A 204 18.94 17.93 18.37
N SER A 205 17.70 17.55 18.64
CA SER A 205 17.31 16.19 18.96
C SER A 205 16.84 15.50 17.69
N LEU A 206 17.39 14.32 17.43
CA LEU A 206 16.98 13.44 16.34
C LEU A 206 16.38 12.19 16.95
N SER A 207 15.15 11.89 16.59
CA SER A 207 14.42 10.71 17.01
C SER A 207 14.37 9.67 15.89
N PRO A 208 14.47 8.37 16.21
CA PRO A 208 14.31 7.29 15.25
C PRO A 208 12.99 7.40 14.47
N LEU A 209 13.00 6.93 13.21
CA LEU A 209 11.83 7.01 12.34
C LEU A 209 10.61 6.33 12.97
N GLN A 210 10.79 5.13 13.53
CA GLN A 210 9.71 4.37 14.16
C GLN A 210 9.07 5.11 15.34
N GLU A 211 9.89 5.66 16.25
CA GLU A 211 9.39 6.41 17.41
C GLU A 211 8.59 7.65 16.97
N THR A 212 9.07 8.36 15.94
CA THR A 212 8.35 9.51 15.39
C THR A 212 7.03 9.13 14.75
N MET A 213 7.00 8.01 14.03
CA MET A 213 5.78 7.52 13.39
C MET A 213 4.73 7.12 14.42
N LEU A 214 5.11 6.39 15.47
CA LEU A 214 4.20 6.07 16.59
C LEU A 214 3.67 7.34 17.27
N GLY A 215 4.54 8.34 17.47
CA GLY A 215 4.16 9.64 18.03
C GLY A 215 3.19 10.44 17.15
N VAL A 216 3.29 10.28 15.82
CA VAL A 216 2.38 10.90 14.84
C VAL A 216 1.07 10.12 14.74
N GLN A 217 1.11 8.79 14.71
CA GLN A 217 -0.08 7.93 14.72
C GLN A 217 -0.97 8.22 15.92
N LYS A 218 -0.39 8.39 17.12
CA LYS A 218 -1.16 8.76 18.34
C LYS A 218 -1.87 10.11 18.26
N LYS A 219 -1.50 10.97 17.30
CA LYS A 219 -2.10 12.31 17.08
C LYS A 219 -3.01 12.37 15.86
N LEU A 220 -3.04 11.29 15.07
CA LEU A 220 -3.77 11.17 13.84
C LEU A 220 -4.95 10.22 14.07
N ASP A 221 -6.13 10.80 14.18
CA ASP A 221 -7.38 10.06 14.27
C ASP A 221 -8.00 9.98 12.87
N ILE A 222 -8.36 8.77 12.47
CA ILE A 222 -8.98 8.51 11.18
C ILE A 222 -10.37 7.96 11.44
N LEU A 223 -11.39 8.73 11.11
CA LEU A 223 -12.78 8.39 11.40
C LEU A 223 -13.52 8.08 10.09
N PRO A 224 -14.08 6.87 9.91
CA PRO A 224 -14.93 6.58 8.76
C PRO A 224 -16.22 7.40 8.83
N ASN A 225 -16.63 8.01 7.71
CA ASN A 225 -17.86 8.77 7.67
C ASN A 225 -19.08 7.82 7.63
N LYS A 226 -19.84 7.75 8.73
CA LYS A 226 -21.06 6.92 8.83
C LYS A 226 -22.11 7.25 7.76
N LYS A 227 -22.19 8.51 7.32
CA LYS A 227 -23.18 8.94 6.31
C LYS A 227 -22.75 8.60 4.88
N HIS A 228 -21.45 8.60 4.63
CA HIS A 228 -20.90 8.38 3.30
C HIS A 228 -19.72 7.40 3.38
N PRO A 229 -19.93 6.09 3.17
CA PRO A 229 -18.92 5.06 3.38
C PRO A 229 -17.73 5.09 2.40
N GLY A 230 -17.67 6.08 1.51
CA GLY A 230 -16.51 6.36 0.65
C GLY A 230 -15.71 7.60 1.09
N PHE A 231 -16.06 8.22 2.21
CA PHE A 231 -15.32 9.36 2.76
C PHE A 231 -14.68 8.98 4.09
N VAL A 232 -13.42 9.37 4.21
CA VAL A 232 -12.60 9.22 5.40
C VAL A 232 -12.34 10.62 5.95
N HIS A 233 -12.64 10.82 7.24
CA HIS A 233 -12.30 12.05 7.95
C HIS A 233 -10.94 11.86 8.63
N LEU A 234 -9.98 12.68 8.26
CA LEU A 234 -8.67 12.76 8.89
C LEU A 234 -8.71 13.89 9.92
N GLN A 235 -8.33 13.59 11.14
CA GLN A 235 -8.23 14.54 12.23
C GLN A 235 -6.80 14.49 12.77
N PHE A 236 -6.05 15.57 12.62
CA PHE A 236 -4.66 15.65 13.06
C PHE A 236 -4.46 16.78 14.05
N THR A 237 -3.81 16.48 15.18
CA THR A 237 -3.52 17.48 16.21
C THR A 237 -2.07 17.94 16.16
N HIS A 238 -1.85 19.24 15.94
CA HIS A 238 -0.50 19.81 15.85
C HIS A 238 -0.38 21.20 16.51
N PRO A 239 0.72 21.51 17.22
CA PRO A 239 0.89 22.83 17.83
C PRO A 239 1.00 24.00 16.83
N ILE A 240 1.41 23.70 15.60
CA ILE A 240 1.61 24.70 14.54
C ILE A 240 0.65 24.38 13.40
N ARG A 241 -0.27 25.30 13.12
CA ARG A 241 -1.31 25.16 12.10
C ARG A 241 -0.75 24.88 10.70
N SER A 242 0.22 25.67 10.25
CA SER A 242 0.79 25.56 8.89
C SER A 242 1.49 24.22 8.66
N GLN A 243 2.29 23.77 9.64
CA GLN A 243 2.95 22.46 9.56
C GLN A 243 1.95 21.30 9.59
N GLY A 244 0.90 21.40 10.39
CA GLY A 244 -0.10 20.34 10.41
C GLY A 244 -0.92 20.27 9.11
N LEU A 245 -1.22 21.41 8.48
CA LEU A 245 -1.85 21.44 7.16
C LEU A 245 -0.95 20.78 6.11
N GLN A 246 0.32 21.19 6.06
CA GLN A 246 1.34 20.58 5.18
C GLN A 246 1.48 19.08 5.42
N PHE A 247 1.38 18.64 6.68
CA PHE A 247 1.41 17.23 7.03
C PHE A 247 0.23 16.47 6.44
N VAL A 248 -1.00 16.96 6.61
CA VAL A 248 -2.19 16.30 6.08
C VAL A 248 -2.18 16.28 4.54
N ASP A 249 -1.79 17.39 3.91
CA ASP A 249 -1.67 17.47 2.44
C ASP A 249 -0.61 16.48 1.91
N ALA A 250 0.56 16.41 2.56
CA ALA A 250 1.62 15.47 2.20
C ALA A 250 1.19 14.02 2.43
N LEU A 251 0.43 13.74 3.51
CA LEU A 251 -0.11 12.43 3.80
C LEU A 251 -1.10 11.97 2.73
N MET A 252 -2.03 12.84 2.33
CA MET A 252 -2.98 12.55 1.26
C MET A 252 -2.28 12.32 -0.09
N SER A 253 -1.31 13.17 -0.43
CA SER A 253 -0.51 13.01 -1.66
C SER A 253 0.28 11.70 -1.66
N GLU A 254 0.91 11.35 -0.53
CA GLU A 254 1.73 10.14 -0.48
C GLU A 254 0.90 8.86 -0.42
N TYR A 255 -0.29 8.91 0.15
CA TYR A 255 -1.28 7.85 0.03
C TYR A 255 -1.67 7.61 -1.43
N GLN A 256 -1.98 8.66 -2.19
CA GLN A 256 -2.27 8.55 -3.62
C GLN A 256 -1.07 7.96 -4.40
N ASN A 257 0.15 8.42 -4.12
CA ASN A 257 1.36 7.88 -4.74
C ASN A 257 1.60 6.41 -4.37
N TYR A 258 1.28 6.01 -3.14
CA TYR A 258 1.36 4.62 -2.70
C TYR A 258 0.39 3.76 -3.51
N LEU A 259 -0.89 4.14 -3.59
CA LEU A 259 -1.90 3.42 -4.37
C LEU A 259 -1.51 3.30 -5.85
N GLN A 260 -0.95 4.35 -6.44
CA GLN A 260 -0.46 4.32 -7.82
C GLN A 260 0.70 3.33 -8.01
N ARG A 261 1.65 3.29 -7.07
CA ARG A 261 2.79 2.34 -7.12
C ARG A 261 2.30 0.90 -6.99
N GLU A 262 1.44 0.63 -6.02
CA GLU A 262 0.89 -0.70 -5.77
C GLU A 262 0.06 -1.19 -6.98
N SER A 263 -0.79 -0.33 -7.54
CA SER A 263 -1.56 -0.63 -8.75
C SER A 263 -0.65 -0.98 -9.94
N LYS A 264 0.38 -0.15 -10.21
CA LYS A 264 1.36 -0.42 -11.29
C LYS A 264 2.09 -1.74 -11.08
N GLU A 265 2.53 -2.02 -9.86
CA GLU A 265 3.21 -3.27 -9.53
C GLU A 265 2.29 -4.47 -9.72
N LEU A 266 1.03 -4.38 -9.29
CA LEU A 266 0.04 -5.42 -9.46
C LEU A 266 -0.27 -5.68 -10.94
N SER A 267 -0.52 -4.63 -11.71
CA SER A 267 -0.74 -4.74 -13.16
C SER A 267 0.47 -5.37 -13.86
N SER A 268 1.69 -4.96 -13.52
CA SER A 268 2.91 -5.56 -14.07
C SER A 268 3.01 -7.05 -13.75
N LYS A 269 2.70 -7.46 -12.52
CA LYS A 269 2.72 -8.88 -12.12
C LYS A 269 1.64 -9.69 -12.82
N GLN A 270 0.45 -9.14 -12.98
CA GLN A 270 -0.64 -9.79 -13.72
C GLN A 270 -0.29 -9.97 -15.19
N MET A 271 0.29 -8.95 -15.83
CA MET A 271 0.76 -9.06 -17.21
C MET A 271 1.83 -10.14 -17.37
N ALA A 272 2.85 -10.14 -16.49
CA ALA A 272 3.89 -11.15 -16.51
C ALA A 272 3.33 -12.58 -16.31
N TYR A 273 2.33 -12.73 -15.43
CA TYR A 273 1.65 -14.01 -15.24
C TYR A 273 0.89 -14.47 -16.50
N LEU A 274 0.15 -13.57 -17.14
CA LEU A 274 -0.59 -13.90 -18.37
C LEU A 274 0.34 -14.23 -19.53
N GLU A 275 1.45 -13.51 -19.67
CA GLU A 275 2.48 -13.81 -20.68
C GLU A 275 3.10 -15.18 -20.43
N LYS A 276 3.49 -15.47 -19.19
CA LYS A 276 3.97 -16.80 -18.81
C LYS A 276 2.94 -17.89 -19.14
N LYS A 277 1.65 -17.66 -18.85
CA LYS A 277 0.57 -18.61 -19.14
C LYS A 277 0.37 -18.84 -20.64
N ARG A 278 0.45 -17.77 -21.44
CA ARG A 278 0.42 -17.87 -22.90
C ARG A 278 1.58 -18.74 -23.40
N ASP A 279 2.79 -18.49 -22.91
CA ASP A 279 3.99 -19.21 -23.36
C ASP A 279 3.93 -20.70 -22.95
N GLU A 280 3.48 -21.00 -21.72
CA GLU A 280 3.20 -22.37 -21.26
C GLU A 280 2.15 -23.08 -22.12
N MET A 281 1.13 -22.37 -22.60
CA MET A 281 0.12 -22.92 -23.49
C MET A 281 0.70 -23.22 -24.88
N CYS A 282 1.49 -22.29 -25.43
CA CYS A 282 2.18 -22.48 -26.70
C CYS A 282 3.14 -23.68 -26.68
N GLU A 283 3.92 -23.83 -25.60
CA GLU A 283 4.84 -24.97 -25.43
C GLU A 283 4.08 -26.30 -25.38
N LYS A 284 2.98 -26.38 -24.62
CA LYS A 284 2.13 -27.59 -24.54
C LYS A 284 1.52 -27.96 -25.89
N MET A 285 1.07 -26.97 -26.66
CA MET A 285 0.55 -27.21 -28.00
C MET A 285 1.66 -27.67 -28.95
N GLY A 286 2.85 -27.07 -28.87
CA GLY A 286 4.03 -27.49 -29.63
C GLY A 286 4.40 -28.95 -29.35
N ALA A 287 4.50 -29.34 -28.07
CA ALA A 287 4.77 -30.71 -27.66
C ALA A 287 3.69 -31.68 -28.17
N TYR A 288 2.42 -31.33 -28.05
CA TYR A 288 1.31 -32.14 -28.56
C TYR A 288 1.36 -32.32 -30.08
N LEU A 289 1.64 -31.26 -30.83
CA LEU A 289 1.80 -31.31 -32.29
C LEU A 289 2.95 -32.23 -32.67
N GLN A 290 4.08 -32.16 -31.96
CA GLN A 290 5.22 -33.04 -32.20
C GLN A 290 4.85 -34.50 -31.94
N THR A 291 4.22 -34.82 -30.80
CA THR A 291 3.74 -36.18 -30.51
C THR A 291 2.76 -36.69 -31.56
N HIS A 292 1.87 -35.84 -32.07
CA HIS A 292 0.94 -36.19 -33.12
C HIS A 292 1.65 -36.45 -34.46
N VAL A 293 2.66 -35.65 -34.81
CA VAL A 293 3.50 -35.86 -36.01
C VAL A 293 4.27 -37.18 -35.89
N ASP A 294 4.85 -37.47 -34.74
CA ASP A 294 5.58 -38.72 -34.49
C ASP A 294 4.66 -39.93 -34.57
N TYR A 295 3.45 -39.85 -34.01
CA TYR A 295 2.41 -40.86 -34.15
C TYR A 295 2.01 -41.09 -35.62
N MET A 296 1.84 -40.01 -36.39
CA MET A 296 1.52 -40.11 -37.81
C MET A 296 2.66 -40.76 -38.61
N LYS A 297 3.92 -40.40 -38.30
CA LYS A 297 5.11 -41.00 -38.90
C LYS A 297 5.21 -42.49 -38.62
N HIS A 298 4.96 -42.90 -37.37
CA HIS A 298 4.96 -44.30 -36.96
C HIS A 298 3.87 -45.13 -37.67
N ASN A 299 2.64 -44.62 -37.74
CA ASN A 299 1.56 -45.32 -38.43
C ASN A 299 1.77 -45.40 -39.95
N LEU A 300 2.40 -44.37 -40.56
CA LEU A 300 2.83 -44.43 -41.96
C LEU A 300 3.81 -45.56 -42.23
N SER A 301 4.82 -45.71 -41.36
CA SER A 301 5.82 -46.77 -41.51
C SER A 301 5.25 -48.17 -41.28
N GLU A 302 4.26 -48.34 -40.39
CA GLU A 302 3.74 -49.67 -40.04
C GLU A 302 2.52 -50.12 -40.87
N LYS A 303 1.56 -49.22 -41.14
CA LYS A 303 0.23 -49.62 -41.66
C LYS A 303 -0.03 -49.20 -43.11
N GLY A 304 0.89 -48.45 -43.73
CA GLY A 304 0.85 -48.10 -45.16
C GLY A 304 -0.35 -47.26 -45.64
N SER A 305 -1.33 -46.97 -44.78
CA SER A 305 -2.48 -46.12 -45.10
C SER A 305 -3.05 -45.46 -43.83
N PHE A 306 -3.56 -44.24 -43.99
CA PHE A 306 -4.20 -43.47 -42.92
C PHE A 306 -5.72 -43.62 -43.00
N THR A 307 -6.39 -43.96 -41.90
CA THR A 307 -7.78 -43.51 -41.64
C THR A 307 -7.74 -42.06 -41.11
N LEU A 308 -7.30 -41.14 -41.98
CA LEU A 308 -7.18 -39.70 -41.67
C LEU A 308 -8.52 -39.11 -41.20
N SER A 309 -9.63 -39.68 -41.67
CA SER A 309 -11.00 -39.29 -41.36
C SER A 309 -11.36 -39.39 -39.87
N GLN A 310 -10.72 -40.26 -39.09
CA GLN A 310 -11.06 -40.43 -37.66
C GLN A 310 -10.30 -39.47 -36.74
N HIS A 311 -9.09 -39.03 -37.12
CA HIS A 311 -8.23 -38.21 -36.26
C HIS A 311 -8.33 -36.69 -36.53
N VAL A 312 -8.70 -36.30 -37.75
CA VAL A 312 -8.96 -34.89 -38.12
C VAL A 312 -9.98 -34.19 -37.21
N PRO A 313 -11.15 -34.78 -36.87
CA PRO A 313 -12.12 -34.10 -36.03
C PRO A 313 -11.64 -33.88 -34.59
N LEU A 314 -10.93 -34.85 -33.99
CA LEU A 314 -10.34 -34.71 -32.66
C LEU A 314 -9.25 -33.61 -32.61
N PHE A 315 -8.44 -33.53 -33.65
CA PHE A 315 -7.45 -32.47 -33.80
C PHE A 315 -8.11 -31.10 -33.98
N GLN A 316 -9.16 -31.02 -34.79
CA GLN A 316 -9.89 -29.78 -35.05
C GLN A 316 -10.58 -29.25 -33.80
N GLU A 317 -11.21 -30.14 -33.00
CA GLU A 317 -11.84 -29.76 -31.73
C GLU A 317 -10.81 -29.19 -30.74
N ARG A 318 -9.65 -29.85 -30.59
CA ARG A 318 -8.58 -29.38 -29.70
C ARG A 318 -7.94 -28.09 -30.19
N ARG A 319 -7.74 -27.95 -31.50
CA ARG A 319 -7.26 -26.68 -32.10
C ARG A 319 -8.23 -25.55 -31.80
N LEU A 320 -9.54 -25.78 -31.96
CA LEU A 320 -10.57 -24.79 -31.66
C LEU A 320 -10.57 -24.39 -30.19
N LYS A 321 -10.48 -25.36 -29.27
CA LYS A 321 -10.35 -25.10 -27.82
C LYS A 321 -9.10 -24.26 -27.51
N PHE A 322 -7.96 -24.58 -28.11
CA PHE A 322 -6.73 -23.83 -27.92
C PHE A 322 -6.81 -22.40 -28.46
N THR A 323 -7.34 -22.22 -29.67
CA THR A 323 -7.54 -20.88 -30.25
C THR A 323 -8.53 -20.06 -29.43
N GLY A 324 -9.56 -20.70 -28.87
CA GLY A 324 -10.50 -20.06 -27.95
C GLY A 324 -9.81 -19.57 -26.68
N ASN A 325 -9.02 -20.44 -26.03
CA ASN A 325 -8.28 -20.10 -24.82
C ASN A 325 -7.24 -18.99 -25.06
N LEU A 326 -6.53 -19.01 -26.19
CA LEU A 326 -5.59 -17.94 -26.57
C LEU A 326 -6.32 -16.62 -26.76
N GLN A 327 -7.45 -16.62 -27.47
CA GLN A 327 -8.25 -15.40 -27.67
C GLN A 327 -8.78 -14.88 -26.33
N GLU A 328 -9.21 -15.76 -25.43
CA GLU A 328 -9.65 -15.36 -24.10
C GLU A 328 -8.52 -14.72 -23.28
N LEU A 329 -7.32 -15.30 -23.32
CA LEU A 329 -6.13 -14.73 -22.67
C LEU A 329 -5.73 -13.38 -23.27
N GLU A 330 -5.78 -13.24 -24.60
CA GLU A 330 -5.53 -11.96 -25.27
C GLU A 330 -6.58 -10.91 -24.91
N LEU A 331 -7.86 -11.29 -24.85
CA LEU A 331 -8.93 -10.40 -24.41
C LEU A 331 -8.73 -9.99 -22.95
N LYS A 332 -8.36 -10.91 -22.06
CA LYS A 332 -8.02 -10.60 -20.66
C LYS A 332 -6.83 -9.63 -20.58
N ARG A 333 -5.77 -9.86 -21.37
CA ARG A 333 -4.60 -8.96 -21.44
C ARG A 333 -4.98 -7.56 -21.94
N LYS A 334 -5.74 -7.47 -23.03
CA LYS A 334 -6.22 -6.18 -23.57
C LYS A 334 -7.09 -5.45 -22.57
N ARG A 335 -8.01 -6.15 -21.91
CA ARG A 335 -8.87 -5.56 -20.88
C ARG A 335 -8.08 -5.06 -19.68
N LEU A 336 -7.03 -5.77 -19.23
CA LEU A 336 -6.17 -5.27 -18.14
C LEU A 336 -5.32 -4.07 -18.56
N PHE A 337 -4.97 -3.97 -19.85
CA PHE A 337 -4.29 -2.80 -20.40
C PHE A 337 -5.23 -1.59 -20.46
N GLU A 338 -6.48 -1.80 -20.89
CA GLU A 338 -7.53 -0.78 -20.99
C GLU A 338 -8.11 -0.37 -19.62
N ALA A 339 -8.20 -1.31 -18.67
CA ALA A 339 -8.72 -1.08 -17.33
C ALA A 339 -7.69 -0.47 -16.37
N SER A 340 -6.45 -0.20 -16.80
CA SER A 340 -5.51 0.60 -16.02
C SER A 340 -6.04 2.04 -15.96
N PRO A 341 -6.60 2.52 -14.83
CA PRO A 341 -7.55 3.65 -14.83
C PRO A 341 -6.94 5.04 -15.04
N TRP A 342 -5.66 5.17 -15.40
CA TRP A 342 -4.90 6.40 -15.14
C TRP A 342 -4.18 7.01 -16.35
N TYR A 343 -4.75 6.88 -17.55
CA TYR A 343 -4.57 7.90 -18.59
C TYR A 343 -5.80 8.84 -18.59
N PRO A 344 -5.80 9.95 -17.84
CA PRO A 344 -6.68 11.06 -18.15
C PRO A 344 -6.00 11.85 -19.27
N LEU A 345 -5.88 11.26 -20.44
CA LEU A 345 -5.87 12.06 -21.66
C LEU A 345 -7.26 11.88 -22.26
N PRO A 346 -7.97 12.96 -22.61
CA PRO A 346 -9.10 12.85 -23.51
C PRO A 346 -8.50 12.39 -24.84
N ILE A 347 -8.33 11.08 -24.99
CA ILE A 347 -8.02 10.47 -26.27
C ILE A 347 -9.28 10.77 -27.08
N GLY A 348 -9.13 11.73 -28.00
CA GLY A 348 -10.22 12.32 -28.76
C GLY A 348 -11.12 11.25 -29.38
N GLY A 349 -12.36 11.64 -29.68
CA GLY A 349 -13.44 10.76 -30.15
C GLY A 349 -13.08 9.81 -31.30
N ASP A 350 -11.96 10.01 -31.99
CA ASP A 350 -11.46 9.12 -33.04
C ASP A 350 -11.13 7.70 -32.56
N VAL A 351 -10.60 7.48 -31.35
CA VAL A 351 -10.29 6.10 -30.90
C VAL A 351 -11.54 5.35 -30.44
N ALA A 352 -12.45 6.05 -29.75
CA ALA A 352 -13.74 5.50 -29.36
C ALA A 352 -14.58 5.13 -30.61
N THR A 353 -14.62 6.01 -31.62
CA THR A 353 -15.31 5.72 -32.88
C THR A 353 -14.62 4.61 -33.68
N LEU A 354 -13.29 4.50 -33.66
CA LEU A 354 -12.59 3.37 -34.29
C LEU A 354 -12.86 2.03 -33.57
N GLN A 355 -12.96 2.02 -32.25
CA GLN A 355 -13.37 0.83 -31.49
C GLN A 355 -14.83 0.47 -31.77
N GLU A 356 -15.74 1.43 -31.77
CA GLU A 356 -17.16 1.21 -32.10
C GLU A 356 -17.33 0.67 -33.52
N ASN A 357 -16.55 1.19 -34.47
CA ASN A 357 -16.49 0.68 -35.86
C ASN A 357 -15.90 -0.74 -35.95
N LEU A 358 -14.92 -1.09 -35.11
CA LEU A 358 -14.39 -2.46 -35.07
C LEU A 358 -15.41 -3.46 -34.48
N PHE A 359 -16.17 -3.04 -33.47
CA PHE A 359 -17.24 -3.86 -32.89
C PHE A 359 -18.42 -4.04 -33.84
N SER A 360 -18.82 -2.99 -34.56
CA SER A 360 -19.90 -3.08 -35.56
C SER A 360 -19.52 -3.96 -36.75
N LEU A 361 -18.28 -3.87 -37.25
CA LEU A 361 -17.77 -4.74 -38.32
C LEU A 361 -17.60 -6.21 -37.87
N ALA A 362 -17.26 -6.44 -36.59
CA ALA A 362 -17.22 -7.80 -36.05
C ALA A 362 -18.61 -8.41 -35.97
N LYS A 363 -19.61 -7.62 -35.54
CA LYS A 363 -21.01 -8.03 -35.48
C LYS A 363 -21.58 -8.31 -36.88
N GLU A 364 -21.32 -7.44 -37.86
CA GLU A 364 -21.73 -7.64 -39.26
C GLU A 364 -21.11 -8.93 -39.85
N LYS A 365 -19.85 -9.22 -39.53
CA LYS A 365 -19.19 -10.47 -39.95
C LYS A 365 -19.85 -11.70 -39.36
N ASP A 366 -20.23 -11.65 -38.08
CA ASP A 366 -20.86 -12.78 -37.41
C ASP A 366 -22.30 -12.98 -37.89
N GLU A 367 -23.05 -11.90 -38.17
CA GLU A 367 -24.37 -11.95 -38.83
C GLU A 367 -24.29 -12.54 -40.24
N LEU A 368 -23.29 -12.15 -41.04
CA LEU A 368 -23.08 -12.71 -42.39
C LEU A 368 -22.66 -14.19 -42.35
N ARG A 369 -21.99 -14.64 -41.28
CA ARG A 369 -21.65 -16.05 -41.06
C ARG A 369 -22.85 -16.88 -40.62
N LEU A 370 -23.78 -16.28 -39.87
CA LEU A 370 -25.02 -16.94 -39.46
C LEU A 370 -26.04 -17.00 -40.60
N ALA A 371 -26.02 -16.03 -41.53
CA ALA A 371 -26.91 -16.00 -42.69
C ALA A 371 -26.53 -17.00 -43.81
N SER A 372 -25.38 -17.68 -43.73
CA SER A 372 -24.95 -18.61 -44.77
C SER A 372 -25.61 -19.99 -44.63
N SER A 373 -26.67 -20.23 -45.41
CA SER A 373 -27.33 -21.53 -45.68
C SER A 373 -27.22 -21.86 -47.18
N PRO A 374 -27.25 -23.14 -47.65
CA PRO A 374 -26.56 -23.53 -48.88
C PRO A 374 -27.46 -23.36 -50.11
N HIS A 375 -27.01 -22.65 -51.14
CA HIS A 375 -26.04 -23.11 -52.15
C HIS A 375 -25.90 -22.05 -53.27
N ASP A 376 -26.89 -21.16 -53.46
CA ASP A 376 -26.86 -20.17 -54.56
C ASP A 376 -26.44 -18.74 -54.19
N GLN A 377 -26.37 -18.38 -52.90
CA GLN A 377 -25.92 -17.05 -52.48
C GLN A 377 -24.45 -16.98 -52.02
N ALA A 378 -23.75 -18.11 -51.97
CA ALA A 378 -22.39 -18.23 -51.41
C ALA A 378 -21.38 -17.29 -52.09
N VAL A 379 -21.47 -17.08 -53.40
CA VAL A 379 -20.53 -16.21 -54.14
C VAL A 379 -20.72 -14.73 -53.80
N LYS A 380 -21.96 -14.27 -53.55
CA LYS A 380 -22.24 -12.89 -53.13
C LYS A 380 -21.81 -12.67 -51.67
N PHE A 381 -22.04 -13.65 -50.79
CA PHE A 381 -21.63 -13.59 -49.39
C PHE A 381 -20.11 -13.63 -49.21
N VAL A 382 -19.39 -14.45 -49.98
CA VAL A 382 -17.91 -14.47 -49.94
C VAL A 382 -17.33 -13.11 -50.34
N LYS A 383 -17.91 -12.44 -51.35
CA LYS A 383 -17.50 -11.08 -51.74
C LYS A 383 -17.82 -10.03 -50.68
N GLN A 384 -18.91 -10.18 -49.92
CA GLN A 384 -19.25 -9.29 -48.81
C GLN A 384 -18.35 -9.51 -47.59
N LEU A 385 -18.07 -10.77 -47.22
CA LEU A 385 -17.12 -11.11 -46.17
C LEU A 385 -15.72 -10.56 -46.47
N ASP A 386 -15.26 -10.69 -47.72
CA ASP A 386 -13.94 -10.16 -48.13
C ASP A 386 -13.89 -8.62 -48.03
N ARG A 387 -15.00 -7.92 -48.31
CA ARG A 387 -15.10 -6.46 -48.13
C ARG A 387 -15.06 -6.06 -46.65
N VAL A 388 -15.77 -6.78 -45.79
CA VAL A 388 -15.78 -6.54 -44.34
C VAL A 388 -14.39 -6.84 -43.74
N ASP A 389 -13.74 -7.92 -44.16
CA ASP A 389 -12.40 -8.28 -43.70
C ASP A 389 -11.35 -7.26 -44.17
N LYS A 390 -11.44 -6.75 -45.41
CA LYS A 390 -10.58 -5.65 -45.88
C LYS A 390 -10.75 -4.38 -45.06
N LYS A 391 -12.00 -3.98 -44.74
CA LYS A 391 -12.27 -2.82 -43.88
C LYS A 391 -11.71 -3.01 -42.47
N ARG A 392 -11.89 -4.20 -41.90
CA ARG A 392 -11.36 -4.55 -40.57
C ARG A 392 -9.84 -4.54 -40.51
N VAL A 393 -9.17 -5.04 -41.55
CA VAL A 393 -7.69 -5.00 -41.64
C VAL A 393 -7.20 -3.55 -41.75
N ALA A 394 -7.89 -2.71 -42.52
CA ALA A 394 -7.56 -1.28 -42.64
C ALA A 394 -7.74 -0.51 -41.32
N THR A 395 -8.86 -0.70 -40.61
CA THR A 395 -9.05 -0.08 -39.28
C THR A 395 -8.08 -0.62 -38.24
N LYS A 396 -7.78 -1.92 -38.27
CA LYS A 396 -6.75 -2.51 -37.40
C LYS A 396 -5.36 -1.94 -37.68
N HIS A 397 -4.98 -1.76 -38.95
CA HIS A 397 -3.73 -1.07 -39.31
C HIS A 397 -3.71 0.39 -38.84
N GLY A 398 -4.84 1.11 -38.88
CA GLY A 398 -4.95 2.46 -38.34
C GLY A 398 -4.68 2.50 -36.83
N VAL A 399 -5.27 1.57 -36.08
CA VAL A 399 -5.07 1.41 -34.63
C VAL A 399 -3.62 1.00 -34.31
N ASP A 400 -3.08 0.01 -35.01
CA ASP A 400 -1.71 -0.46 -34.80
C ASP A 400 -0.68 0.64 -35.12
N ARG A 401 -0.94 1.49 -36.13
CA ARG A 401 -0.09 2.64 -36.50
C ARG A 401 -0.16 3.77 -35.47
N PHE A 402 -1.32 3.99 -34.86
CA PHE A 402 -1.50 4.93 -33.74
C PHE A 402 -0.75 4.47 -32.47
N PHE A 403 -0.82 3.18 -32.14
CA PHE A 403 -0.09 2.65 -30.98
C PHE A 403 1.42 2.56 -31.20
N SER A 404 1.87 2.26 -32.42
CA SER A 404 3.30 2.22 -32.73
C SER A 404 3.95 3.61 -32.85
N SER A 405 3.18 4.67 -33.11
CA SER A 405 3.68 6.05 -33.00
C SER A 405 3.77 6.56 -31.55
N LEU A 406 2.99 5.98 -30.62
CA LEU A 406 2.98 6.37 -29.21
C LEU A 406 4.10 5.73 -28.37
N PHE A 407 4.67 4.60 -28.79
CA PHE A 407 5.61 3.83 -27.95
C PHE A 407 6.84 3.28 -28.73
N PRO A 408 7.88 4.09 -28.99
CA PRO A 408 9.07 3.64 -29.72
C PRO A 408 10.07 2.79 -28.91
N PHE A 409 9.86 2.52 -27.61
CA PHE A 409 10.92 2.00 -26.72
C PHE A 409 10.82 0.53 -26.27
N ALA A 410 9.86 -0.27 -26.74
CA ALA A 410 9.63 -1.62 -26.23
C ALA A 410 10.22 -2.75 -27.10
N LYS A 411 11.49 -2.64 -27.52
CA LYS A 411 12.13 -3.67 -28.36
C LYS A 411 13.57 -3.97 -27.98
N GLU A 412 13.83 -4.31 -26.71
CA GLU A 412 15.10 -4.96 -26.37
C GLU A 412 15.03 -5.71 -25.03
N LYS A 413 14.90 -7.04 -25.09
CA LYS A 413 15.78 -8.03 -24.44
C LYS A 413 15.09 -9.38 -24.30
N GLU A 414 15.65 -10.37 -24.98
CA GLU A 414 15.36 -11.80 -24.82
C GLU A 414 16.43 -12.49 -23.95
N SER A 415 15.98 -13.64 -23.43
CA SER A 415 16.72 -14.80 -22.93
C SER A 415 16.94 -14.91 -21.41
N LEU A 416 16.35 -15.97 -20.84
CA LEU A 416 17.03 -16.92 -19.96
C LEU A 416 16.23 -18.24 -19.86
N ILE A 417 16.94 -19.33 -20.12
CA ILE A 417 16.48 -20.73 -20.17
C ILE A 417 16.32 -21.29 -18.75
N LEU A 418 15.33 -22.17 -18.52
CA LEU A 418 15.28 -23.04 -17.34
C LEU A 418 14.87 -24.47 -17.70
N HIS A 419 15.62 -25.41 -17.14
CA HIS A 419 15.59 -26.85 -17.38
C HIS A 419 14.26 -27.53 -17.02
N GLN A 420 13.93 -28.56 -17.81
CA GLN A 420 12.82 -29.48 -17.63
C GLN A 420 13.18 -30.60 -16.63
N ILE A 421 12.21 -31.01 -15.81
CA ILE A 421 12.18 -32.27 -15.04
C ILE A 421 10.87 -32.99 -15.41
N PRO A 422 10.87 -34.30 -15.69
CA PRO A 422 9.68 -35.02 -16.13
C PRO A 422 8.70 -35.33 -14.99
N LEU A 423 7.42 -35.26 -15.33
CA LEU A 423 6.26 -35.56 -14.49
C LEU A 423 5.98 -37.07 -14.46
N ASP A 424 5.99 -37.65 -13.27
CA ASP A 424 5.03 -38.66 -12.82
C ASP A 424 5.18 -38.80 -11.31
N LEU A 425 4.27 -38.21 -10.51
CA LEU A 425 4.05 -38.38 -9.05
C LEU A 425 3.41 -37.12 -8.40
N GLN A 426 2.20 -36.70 -8.81
CA GLN A 426 1.60 -35.45 -8.27
C GLN A 426 0.83 -35.60 -6.96
N THR A 427 0.24 -36.76 -6.64
CA THR A 427 -0.41 -36.99 -5.34
C THR A 427 0.59 -37.25 -4.21
N SER A 428 1.77 -37.80 -4.52
CA SER A 428 2.85 -37.96 -3.53
C SER A 428 3.58 -36.64 -3.24
N SER A 429 3.63 -35.72 -4.21
CA SER A 429 4.30 -34.43 -4.10
C SER A 429 3.69 -33.50 -3.05
N GLU A 430 2.35 -33.41 -2.97
CA GLU A 430 1.70 -32.54 -1.97
C GLU A 430 1.75 -33.14 -0.56
N GLN A 431 1.65 -34.46 -0.43
CA GLN A 431 1.88 -35.14 0.84
C GLN A 431 3.34 -35.01 1.30
N CYS A 432 4.30 -35.05 0.36
CA CYS A 432 5.72 -34.79 0.64
C CYS A 432 5.95 -33.34 1.06
N SER A 433 5.29 -32.38 0.38
CA SER A 433 5.34 -30.96 0.74
C SER A 433 4.72 -30.68 2.11
N LEU A 434 3.61 -31.35 2.45
CA LEU A 434 2.99 -31.26 3.76
C LEU A 434 3.92 -31.79 4.86
N LYS A 435 4.56 -32.95 4.63
CA LYS A 435 5.54 -33.53 5.57
C LYS A 435 6.72 -32.58 5.80
N ARG A 436 7.28 -31.98 4.75
CA ARG A 436 8.38 -31.00 4.87
C ARG A 436 7.97 -29.77 5.69
N VAL A 437 6.79 -29.20 5.43
CA VAL A 437 6.28 -28.04 6.19
C VAL A 437 6.04 -28.42 7.66
N GLN A 438 5.57 -29.63 7.94
CA GLN A 438 5.40 -30.12 9.31
C GLN A 438 6.74 -30.33 10.03
N GLU A 439 7.78 -30.78 9.33
CA GLU A 439 9.13 -30.90 9.86
C GLU A 439 9.77 -29.53 10.14
N GLU A 440 9.66 -28.57 9.22
CA GLU A 440 10.08 -27.17 9.44
C GLU A 440 9.38 -26.56 10.65
N LYS A 441 8.07 -26.76 10.77
CA LYS A 441 7.28 -26.29 11.91
C LYS A 441 7.74 -26.91 13.23
N LYS A 442 8.04 -28.21 13.26
CA LYS A 442 8.59 -28.88 14.45
C LYS A 442 9.97 -28.35 14.82
N ALA A 443 10.84 -28.09 13.84
CA ALA A 443 12.16 -27.50 14.08
C ALA A 443 12.03 -26.09 14.69
N LEU A 444 11.17 -25.25 14.13
CA LEU A 444 10.90 -23.89 14.64
C LEU A 444 10.26 -23.90 16.04
N ALA A 445 9.36 -24.86 16.34
CA ALA A 445 8.79 -25.03 17.67
C ALA A 445 9.83 -25.44 18.72
N ASN A 446 10.79 -26.29 18.33
CA ASN A 446 11.88 -26.69 19.22
C ASN A 446 12.83 -25.52 19.51
N GLU A 447 13.12 -24.68 18.52
CA GLU A 447 13.90 -23.44 18.72
C GLU A 447 13.17 -22.46 19.65
N LEU A 448 11.84 -22.32 19.53
CA LEU A 448 11.05 -21.49 20.47
C LEU A 448 11.09 -22.02 21.92
N ARG A 449 11.13 -23.34 22.11
CA ARG A 449 11.20 -23.98 23.43
C ARG A 449 12.57 -23.85 24.09
N LYS A 450 13.65 -23.83 23.31
CA LYS A 450 15.02 -23.75 23.85
C LYS A 450 15.30 -22.44 24.57
N GLY A 451 14.53 -21.38 24.33
CA GLY A 451 14.55 -20.11 25.11
C GLY A 451 15.86 -19.30 25.05
N GLY A 452 16.95 -19.87 24.54
CA GLY A 452 18.27 -19.26 24.42
C GLY A 452 18.46 -18.55 23.09
N GLY A 453 18.13 -17.26 23.05
CA GLY A 453 18.38 -16.39 21.90
C GLY A 453 18.02 -14.94 22.20
N ASP A 454 18.70 -14.01 21.53
CA ASP A 454 18.34 -12.59 21.55
C ASP A 454 16.86 -12.38 21.22
N SER A 455 16.26 -11.30 21.73
CA SER A 455 14.84 -10.99 21.49
C SER A 455 14.50 -10.98 19.99
N LEU A 456 15.41 -10.46 19.16
CA LEU A 456 15.28 -10.39 17.70
C LEU A 456 15.29 -11.77 17.03
N SER A 457 16.11 -12.72 17.50
CA SER A 457 16.12 -14.07 16.95
C SER A 457 14.84 -14.82 17.31
N ARG A 458 14.31 -14.60 18.52
CA ARG A 458 13.00 -15.14 18.93
C ARG A 458 11.85 -14.57 18.08
N GLU A 459 11.87 -13.28 17.75
CA GLU A 459 10.85 -12.66 16.90
C GLU A 459 10.87 -13.27 15.48
N TRP A 460 12.06 -13.45 14.90
CA TRP A 460 12.25 -14.08 13.60
C TRP A 460 11.75 -15.54 13.58
N VAL A 461 12.07 -16.34 14.61
CA VAL A 461 11.60 -17.71 14.72
C VAL A 461 10.07 -17.77 14.87
N ARG A 462 9.46 -16.86 15.65
CA ARG A 462 7.99 -16.76 15.74
C ARG A 462 7.35 -16.43 14.39
N GLN A 463 7.95 -15.52 13.62
CA GLN A 463 7.43 -15.13 12.32
C GLN A 463 7.48 -16.29 11.32
N ASN A 464 8.59 -17.03 11.26
CA ASN A 464 8.71 -18.20 10.40
C ASN A 464 7.77 -19.34 10.84
N TYR A 465 7.57 -19.54 12.14
CA TYR A 465 6.62 -20.52 12.64
C TYR A 465 5.19 -20.21 12.18
N ARG A 466 4.80 -18.92 12.17
CA ARG A 466 3.49 -18.48 11.65
C ARG A 466 3.36 -18.72 10.14
N LEU A 467 4.40 -18.42 9.36
CA LEU A 467 4.41 -18.69 7.92
C LEU A 467 4.31 -20.20 7.62
N ALA A 468 5.00 -21.03 8.40
CA ALA A 468 4.90 -22.49 8.29
C ALA A 468 3.49 -23.00 8.62
N ASN A 469 2.84 -22.49 9.67
CA ASN A 469 1.43 -22.79 9.97
C ASN A 469 0.50 -22.44 8.81
N LEU A 470 0.68 -21.26 8.23
CA LEU A 470 -0.15 -20.78 7.12
C LEU A 470 0.04 -21.64 5.86
N LYS A 471 1.28 -22.00 5.54
CA LYS A 471 1.58 -22.96 4.47
C LYS A 471 0.93 -24.31 4.73
N GLU A 472 0.96 -24.82 5.97
CA GLU A 472 0.35 -26.09 6.36
C GLU A 472 -1.17 -26.07 6.14
N GLU A 473 -1.87 -25.02 6.56
CA GLU A 473 -3.32 -24.88 6.35
C GLU A 473 -3.68 -24.80 4.87
N ILE A 474 -2.90 -24.07 4.07
CA ILE A 474 -3.12 -23.99 2.61
C ILE A 474 -3.00 -25.39 1.99
N ILE A 475 -1.97 -26.15 2.34
CA ILE A 475 -1.75 -27.49 1.79
C ILE A 475 -2.84 -28.46 2.27
N LYS A 476 -3.24 -28.40 3.54
CA LYS A 476 -4.34 -29.22 4.09
C LYS A 476 -5.67 -28.93 3.41
N ASN A 477 -6.02 -27.67 3.21
CA ASN A 477 -7.25 -27.27 2.51
C ASN A 477 -7.24 -27.74 1.05
N ARG A 478 -6.08 -27.72 0.38
CA ARG A 478 -5.93 -28.29 -0.97
C ARG A 478 -6.19 -29.80 -0.98
N ILE A 479 -5.56 -30.55 -0.09
CA ILE A 479 -5.74 -32.01 0.02
C ILE A 479 -7.19 -32.37 0.35
N LEU A 480 -7.83 -31.64 1.28
CA LEU A 480 -9.21 -31.90 1.73
C LEU A 480 -10.26 -31.52 0.68
N SER A 481 -9.98 -30.54 -0.16
CA SER A 481 -10.96 -30.10 -1.17
C SER A 481 -11.26 -31.16 -2.23
N GLY A 482 -10.40 -32.17 -2.40
CA GLY A 482 -10.63 -33.31 -3.31
C GLY A 482 -10.81 -32.93 -4.79
N VAL A 483 -10.69 -31.65 -5.13
CA VAL A 483 -10.79 -31.14 -6.50
C VAL A 483 -9.58 -31.66 -7.24
N ALA A 484 -9.79 -32.66 -8.11
CA ALA A 484 -8.81 -33.05 -9.10
C ALA A 484 -8.37 -31.76 -9.82
N VAL A 485 -7.06 -31.51 -9.82
CA VAL A 485 -6.46 -30.26 -10.27
C VAL A 485 -6.87 -29.97 -11.72
N GLU A 486 -7.99 -29.29 -11.92
CA GLU A 486 -8.07 -28.32 -12.99
C GLU A 486 -7.02 -27.28 -12.64
N LYS A 487 -6.02 -27.14 -13.50
CA LYS A 487 -4.82 -26.29 -13.34
C LYS A 487 -5.15 -24.79 -13.19
N GLU A 488 -6.40 -24.43 -12.94
CA GLU A 488 -6.94 -23.07 -12.91
C GLU A 488 -6.72 -22.34 -11.58
N TYR A 489 -6.63 -23.03 -10.44
CA TYR A 489 -6.48 -22.38 -9.12
C TYR A 489 -5.19 -22.78 -8.39
N GLN A 490 -4.04 -22.33 -8.89
CA GLN A 490 -2.77 -22.38 -8.13
C GLN A 490 -2.53 -21.16 -7.23
N GLY A 491 -3.39 -20.13 -7.27
CA GLY A 491 -3.24 -18.91 -6.47
C GLY A 491 -4.00 -18.96 -5.14
N LEU A 492 -3.43 -18.35 -4.10
CA LEU A 492 -4.24 -17.77 -3.03
C LEU A 492 -5.22 -16.79 -3.68
N ASP A 493 -6.51 -16.88 -3.35
CA ASP A 493 -7.48 -15.85 -3.71
C ASP A 493 -6.91 -14.48 -3.30
N LEU A 494 -6.98 -13.50 -4.20
CA LEU A 494 -6.37 -12.17 -4.03
C LEU A 494 -6.91 -11.50 -2.75
N LYS A 495 -8.17 -11.78 -2.40
CA LYS A 495 -8.81 -11.37 -1.14
C LYS A 495 -8.14 -11.96 0.08
N THR A 496 -7.84 -13.26 0.04
CA THR A 496 -7.15 -13.97 1.12
C THR A 496 -5.70 -13.48 1.24
N ALA A 497 -5.00 -13.27 0.12
CA ALA A 497 -3.65 -12.72 0.14
C ALA A 497 -3.60 -11.30 0.72
N ARG A 498 -4.54 -10.43 0.32
CA ARG A 498 -4.65 -9.04 0.80
C ARG A 498 -5.03 -8.97 2.28
N THR A 499 -6.00 -9.76 2.73
CA THR A 499 -6.37 -9.81 4.17
C THR A 499 -5.23 -10.36 5.03
N LEU A 500 -4.49 -11.37 4.55
CA LEU A 500 -3.28 -11.86 5.22
C LEU A 500 -2.17 -10.81 5.28
N PHE A 501 -1.98 -10.04 4.21
CA PHE A 501 -1.03 -8.94 4.18
C PHE A 501 -1.40 -7.83 5.18
N ILE A 502 -2.65 -7.36 5.15
CA ILE A 502 -3.16 -6.35 6.10
C ILE A 502 -3.03 -6.85 7.55
N ASN A 503 -3.42 -8.10 7.82
CA ASN A 503 -3.26 -8.71 9.14
C ASN A 503 -1.79 -8.82 9.55
N SER A 504 -0.88 -9.05 8.60
CA SER A 504 0.55 -9.10 8.88
C SER A 504 1.14 -7.72 9.21
N ILE A 505 0.67 -6.66 8.53
CA ILE A 505 1.03 -5.27 8.84
C ILE A 505 0.50 -4.90 10.22
N ASN A 506 -0.79 -5.11 10.49
CA ASN A 506 -1.39 -4.78 11.79
C ASN A 506 -0.67 -5.49 12.94
N LYS A 507 -0.39 -6.79 12.82
CA LYS A 507 0.35 -7.53 13.85
C LYS A 507 1.79 -7.06 14.02
N ARG A 508 2.45 -6.63 12.94
CA ARG A 508 3.80 -6.07 13.03
C ARG A 508 3.77 -4.73 13.75
N ASP A 509 2.81 -3.88 13.41
CA ASP A 509 2.66 -2.57 14.01
C ASP A 509 2.20 -2.67 15.48
N GLU A 510 1.39 -3.66 15.86
CA GLU A 510 1.05 -4.01 17.26
C GLU A 510 2.25 -4.46 18.10
N ILE A 511 3.22 -5.15 17.50
CA ILE A 511 4.45 -5.59 18.20
C ILE A 511 5.42 -4.43 18.38
N LEU A 512 5.39 -3.46 17.46
CA LEU A 512 6.24 -2.27 17.49
C LEU A 512 5.69 -1.16 18.40
N ALA A 513 4.38 -1.15 18.66
CA ALA A 513 3.69 -0.21 19.54
C ALA A 513 3.84 -0.60 21.03
#